data_AF-A0A7S0ZHY8-F1
#
_entry.id   AF-A0A7S0ZHY8-F1
#
_cell.length_a   1.000
_cell.length_b   1.000
_cell.length_c   1.000
_cell.angle_alpha   90.00
_cell.angle_beta   90.00
_cell.angle_gamma   90.00
#
_symmetry.space_group_name_H-M   'P 1'
#
loop_
_entity.id
_entity.type
_entity.pdbx_description
1 polymer ?
#
loop_
_entity_poly.entity_id
_entity_poly.type
_entity_poly.pdbx_seq_one_letter_code
_entity_poly.pdbx_strand_id
1 'polypeptide(L)'
;MEDIPGYMTSAIATLGGKNLGSSTFHEGVIETDVDKIGKEGELVGCFSVHAGYAGASAAKIAKAKFRGSLWSTKQFHSSSKKTVCEGIKSAMLYTQGKVYDYWIETNQKHGVHSCVVILKDGYVFCGNAGEAGAVLCRADGDVGLLSVPNKRLDETQEPAVTSYGLDWEDEFVLIACN
;
A
#
# COMPACT_ATOMS: atom_id res chain seq x y z
N MET A 1 -11.39 -12.55 -13.09
CA MET A 1 -11.60 -11.10 -12.83
C MET A 1 -11.30 -10.39 -14.12
N GLU A 2 -12.34 -10.02 -14.88
CA GLU A 2 -12.17 -9.67 -16.30
C GLU A 2 -11.77 -8.21 -16.52
N ASP A 3 -11.96 -7.32 -15.53
CA ASP A 3 -11.71 -5.88 -15.71
C ASP A 3 -10.93 -5.24 -14.55
N ILE A 4 -9.75 -5.77 -14.23
CA ILE A 4 -8.79 -5.06 -13.36
C ILE A 4 -8.59 -3.61 -13.79
N PRO A 5 -8.37 -3.29 -15.09
CA PRO A 5 -8.24 -1.91 -15.54
C PRO A 5 -9.43 -1.02 -15.16
N GLY A 6 -10.67 -1.51 -15.28
CA GLY A 6 -11.88 -0.80 -14.86
C GLY A 6 -11.91 -0.49 -13.37
N TYR A 7 -11.68 -1.49 -12.51
CA TYR A 7 -11.53 -1.27 -11.06
C TYR A 7 -10.45 -0.22 -10.78
N MET A 8 -9.35 -0.28 -11.53
CA MET A 8 -8.23 0.62 -11.34
C MET A 8 -8.57 2.08 -11.73
N THR A 9 -9.51 2.26 -12.66
CA THR A 9 -9.97 3.57 -13.12
C THR A 9 -11.01 4.18 -12.18
N SER A 10 -11.79 3.34 -11.48
CA SER A 10 -12.75 3.75 -10.45
C SER A 10 -12.08 4.14 -9.13
N ALA A 11 -10.85 3.69 -8.90
CA ALA A 11 -10.20 3.88 -7.62
C ALA A 11 -9.72 5.32 -7.43
N ILE A 12 -9.99 5.85 -6.24
CA ILE A 12 -9.53 7.19 -5.85
C ILE A 12 -8.46 7.04 -4.78
N ALA A 13 -7.29 7.65 -5.01
CA ALA A 13 -6.24 7.80 -4.01
C ALA A 13 -6.05 9.28 -3.70
N THR A 14 -6.05 9.64 -2.42
CA THR A 14 -5.76 11.02 -1.97
C THR A 14 -4.54 11.02 -1.07
N LEU A 15 -3.84 12.14 -1.00
CA LEU A 15 -2.81 12.43 0.00
C LEU A 15 -3.20 13.72 0.73
N GLY A 16 -3.23 13.71 2.06
CA GLY A 16 -3.60 14.88 2.84
C GLY A 16 -3.12 14.78 4.28
N GLY A 17 -2.06 15.51 4.61
CA GLY A 17 -1.56 15.59 5.98
C GLY A 17 -2.04 16.84 6.71
N LYS A 18 -2.07 16.80 8.05
CA LYS A 18 -2.28 18.02 8.86
C LYS A 18 -1.07 18.94 8.76
N ASN A 19 -1.25 20.16 8.27
CA ASN A 19 -0.28 21.25 8.45
C ASN A 19 -0.25 21.67 9.93
N LEU A 20 0.55 20.99 10.75
CA LEU A 20 0.65 21.25 12.20
C LEU A 20 1.42 22.52 12.59
N GLY A 21 1.86 23.33 11.60
CA GLY A 21 2.66 24.52 11.85
C GLY A 21 4.11 24.17 12.22
N SER A 22 5.06 24.85 11.59
CA SER A 22 6.52 24.61 11.58
C SER A 22 7.00 23.44 10.70
N SER A 23 7.40 23.79 9.46
CA SER A 23 8.49 23.20 8.66
C SER A 23 8.57 21.68 8.38
N THR A 24 7.67 20.82 8.84
CA THR A 24 7.63 19.41 8.40
C THR A 24 6.86 19.28 7.10
N PHE A 25 7.59 19.33 5.97
CA PHE A 25 7.04 19.01 4.66
C PHE A 25 6.60 17.54 4.65
N HIS A 26 5.29 17.32 4.51
CA HIS A 26 4.75 16.01 4.21
C HIS A 26 4.70 15.88 2.69
N GLU A 27 5.62 15.09 2.14
CA GLU A 27 5.62 14.74 0.71
C GLU A 27 5.20 13.30 0.59
N GLY A 28 4.14 13.05 -0.19
CA GLY A 28 3.67 11.70 -0.44
C GLY A 28 3.57 11.40 -1.92
N VAL A 29 3.55 10.11 -2.21
CA VAL A 29 3.49 9.62 -3.59
C VAL A 29 2.40 8.58 -3.71
N ILE A 30 1.63 8.73 -4.80
CA ILE A 30 0.60 7.78 -5.22
C ILE A 30 1.17 6.95 -6.38
N GLU A 31 0.94 5.65 -6.35
CA GLU A 31 1.18 4.73 -7.46
C GLU A 31 -0.12 4.00 -7.80
N THR A 32 -0.35 3.85 -9.10
CA THR A 32 -1.51 3.20 -9.68
C THR A 32 -1.01 2.48 -10.93
N ASP A 33 -0.96 1.15 -10.90
CA ASP A 33 -0.43 0.37 -12.01
C ASP A 33 -1.11 -0.99 -12.13
N VAL A 34 -1.11 -1.53 -13.36
CA VAL A 34 -1.62 -2.86 -13.69
C VAL A 34 -0.54 -3.62 -14.42
N ASP A 35 -0.07 -4.70 -13.80
CA ASP A 35 1.04 -5.47 -14.31
C ASP A 35 0.61 -6.92 -14.61
N LYS A 36 1.24 -7.49 -15.63
CA LYS A 36 1.18 -8.94 -15.88
C LYS A 36 2.32 -9.60 -15.13
N ILE A 37 1.99 -10.42 -14.15
CA ILE A 37 2.98 -11.11 -13.32
C ILE A 37 2.84 -12.63 -13.46
N GLY A 38 3.82 -13.37 -12.93
CA GLY A 38 3.82 -14.83 -12.98
C GLY A 38 4.06 -15.41 -14.38
N LYS A 39 3.98 -16.74 -14.50
CA LYS A 39 4.25 -17.46 -15.76
C LYS A 39 3.09 -17.41 -16.76
N GLU A 40 1.88 -17.26 -16.25
CA GLU A 40 0.66 -17.27 -17.06
C GLU A 40 0.18 -15.85 -17.43
N GLY A 41 0.92 -14.81 -16.99
CA GLY A 41 0.58 -13.42 -17.27
C GLY A 41 -0.67 -12.96 -16.54
N GLU A 42 -0.85 -13.41 -15.28
CA GLU A 42 -1.94 -12.98 -14.42
C GLU A 42 -1.88 -11.46 -14.24
N LEU A 43 -3.01 -10.79 -14.49
CA LEU A 43 -3.13 -9.36 -14.25
C LEU A 43 -3.21 -9.12 -12.74
N VAL A 44 -2.42 -8.17 -12.27
CA VAL A 44 -2.45 -7.69 -10.89
C VAL A 44 -2.52 -6.18 -10.88
N GLY A 45 -3.53 -5.66 -10.19
CA GLY A 45 -3.65 -4.24 -9.92
C GLY A 45 -2.90 -3.88 -8.64
N CYS A 46 -2.17 -2.78 -8.67
CA CYS A 46 -1.44 -2.27 -7.51
C CYS A 46 -1.71 -0.79 -7.33
N PHE A 47 -2.19 -0.47 -6.13
CA PHE A 47 -2.29 0.89 -5.61
C PHE A 47 -1.39 1.06 -4.41
N SER A 48 -0.70 2.18 -4.33
CA SER A 48 -0.02 2.55 -3.10
C SER A 48 -0.08 4.04 -2.84
N VAL A 49 -0.16 4.38 -1.57
CA VAL A 49 0.03 5.73 -1.06
C VAL A 49 1.14 5.66 -0.03
N HIS A 50 2.20 6.44 -0.24
CA HIS A 50 3.33 6.56 0.66
C HIS A 50 3.42 8.02 1.12
N ALA A 51 3.06 8.31 2.37
CA ALA A 51 3.13 9.65 2.95
C ALA A 51 4.41 9.81 3.79
N GLY A 52 5.37 10.57 3.27
CA GLY A 52 6.62 10.85 3.96
C GLY A 52 6.44 11.93 5.02
N TYR A 53 7.15 11.80 6.14
CA TYR A 53 7.25 12.82 7.18
C TYR A 53 8.72 13.15 7.47
N ALA A 54 8.95 14.37 7.96
CA ALA A 54 10.26 14.99 8.12
C ALA A 54 11.07 15.15 6.81
N GLY A 55 10.47 14.85 5.66
CA GLY A 55 11.07 14.96 4.32
C GLY A 55 10.53 13.89 3.36
N ALA A 56 10.94 13.97 2.09
CA ALA A 56 10.36 13.16 1.01
C ALA A 56 11.08 11.84 0.72
N SER A 57 12.33 11.70 1.19
CA SER A 57 13.22 10.63 0.74
C SER A 57 12.65 9.25 1.05
N ALA A 58 12.07 9.06 2.24
CA ALA A 58 11.47 7.80 2.65
C ALA A 58 10.29 7.39 1.75
N ALA A 59 9.39 8.32 1.40
CA ALA A 59 8.29 8.05 0.47
C ALA A 59 8.77 7.67 -0.94
N LYS A 60 9.81 8.35 -1.44
CA LYS A 60 10.42 8.04 -2.75
C LYS A 60 11.06 6.65 -2.75
N ILE A 61 11.74 6.28 -1.67
CA ILE A 61 12.33 4.95 -1.50
C ILE A 61 11.22 3.90 -1.42
N ALA A 62 10.16 4.16 -0.64
CA ALA A 62 9.06 3.24 -0.49
C ALA A 62 8.42 2.91 -1.85
N LYS A 63 8.09 3.93 -2.64
CA LYS A 63 7.62 3.76 -4.02
C LYS A 63 8.61 2.95 -4.87
N ALA A 64 9.89 3.33 -4.86
CA ALA A 64 10.90 2.73 -5.71
C ALA A 64 11.22 1.25 -5.37
N LYS A 65 10.96 0.82 -4.14
CA LYS A 65 11.35 -0.51 -3.65
C LYS A 65 10.18 -1.46 -3.45
N PHE A 66 9.02 -0.98 -3.03
CA PHE A 66 7.89 -1.83 -2.66
C PHE A 66 7.45 -2.75 -3.79
N ARG A 67 7.12 -2.18 -4.96
CA ARG A 67 6.55 -2.93 -6.07
C ARG A 67 7.50 -4.01 -6.61
N GLY A 68 8.76 -3.65 -6.83
CA GLY A 68 9.80 -4.62 -7.24
C GLY A 68 10.05 -5.72 -6.19
N SER A 69 9.99 -5.37 -4.90
CA SER A 69 10.08 -6.36 -3.82
C SER A 69 8.87 -7.29 -3.78
N LEU A 70 7.67 -6.77 -4.04
CA LEU A 70 6.44 -7.55 -4.06
C LEU A 70 6.49 -8.61 -5.16
N TRP A 71 6.84 -8.21 -6.38
CA TRP A 71 6.93 -9.13 -7.51
C TRP A 71 8.05 -10.16 -7.41
N SER A 72 9.11 -9.88 -6.67
CA SER A 72 10.19 -10.85 -6.44
C SER A 72 9.90 -11.80 -5.27
N THR A 73 8.85 -11.54 -4.48
CA THR A 73 8.51 -12.35 -3.31
C THR A 73 7.75 -13.61 -3.71
N LYS A 74 8.35 -14.79 -3.48
CA LYS A 74 7.77 -16.09 -3.86
C LYS A 74 6.36 -16.31 -3.30
N GLN A 75 6.14 -15.91 -2.06
CA GLN A 75 4.86 -16.06 -1.36
C GLN A 75 3.73 -15.28 -2.05
N PHE A 76 4.06 -14.17 -2.71
CA PHE A 76 3.08 -13.34 -3.44
C PHE A 76 2.51 -14.07 -4.67
N HIS A 77 3.29 -14.96 -5.28
CA HIS A 77 2.86 -15.79 -6.43
C HIS A 77 2.06 -17.03 -6.02
N SER A 78 1.70 -17.14 -4.74
CA SER A 78 0.80 -18.20 -4.27
C SER A 78 -0.65 -17.91 -4.65
N SER A 79 -1.46 -18.96 -4.80
CA SER A 79 -2.93 -18.86 -4.87
C SER A 79 -3.60 -18.84 -3.50
N SER A 80 -2.85 -19.12 -2.43
CA SER A 80 -3.35 -19.08 -1.05
C SER A 80 -3.39 -17.64 -0.56
N LYS A 81 -4.59 -17.12 -0.22
CA LYS A 81 -4.78 -15.77 0.32
C LYS A 81 -3.84 -15.48 1.49
N LYS A 82 -3.73 -16.42 2.43
CA LYS A 82 -2.87 -16.28 3.61
C LYS A 82 -1.41 -16.08 3.20
N THR A 83 -0.95 -16.86 2.23
CA THR A 83 0.44 -16.80 1.74
C THR A 83 0.69 -15.54 0.92
N VAL A 84 -0.30 -15.06 0.17
CA VAL A 84 -0.24 -13.75 -0.50
C VAL A 84 -0.10 -12.62 0.53
N CYS A 85 -0.87 -12.65 1.63
CA CYS A 85 -0.72 -11.69 2.73
C CYS A 85 0.69 -11.71 3.33
N GLU A 86 1.27 -12.90 3.55
CA GLU A 86 2.66 -13.05 4.01
C GLU A 86 3.67 -12.47 3.00
N GLY A 87 3.38 -12.61 1.70
CA GLY A 87 4.18 -12.01 0.63
C GLY A 87 4.15 -10.48 0.65
N ILE A 88 2.96 -9.90 0.77
CA ILE A 88 2.78 -8.44 0.90
C ILE A 88 3.50 -7.93 2.15
N LYS A 89 3.33 -8.60 3.30
CA LYS A 89 4.03 -8.26 4.54
C LYS A 89 5.55 -8.29 4.35
N SER A 90 6.07 -9.33 3.71
CA SER A 90 7.51 -9.48 3.45
C SER A 90 8.05 -8.34 2.57
N ALA A 91 7.30 -7.93 1.54
CA ALA A 91 7.68 -6.82 0.67
C ALA A 91 7.68 -5.46 1.41
N MET A 92 6.70 -5.25 2.29
CA MET A 92 6.66 -4.06 3.15
C MET A 92 7.82 -4.02 4.13
N LEU A 93 8.16 -5.14 4.78
CA LEU A 93 9.32 -5.24 5.69
C LEU A 93 10.65 -5.02 4.97
N TYR A 94 10.81 -5.57 3.75
CA TYR A 94 11.97 -5.29 2.91
C TYR A 94 12.10 -3.80 2.61
N THR A 95 10.98 -3.17 2.26
CA THR A 95 10.91 -1.74 1.95
C THR A 95 11.27 -0.89 3.17
N GLN A 96 10.77 -1.23 4.36
CA GLN A 96 11.15 -0.62 5.62
C GLN A 96 12.66 -0.72 5.86
N GLY A 97 13.24 -1.91 5.64
CA GLY A 97 14.70 -2.11 5.69
C GLY A 97 15.46 -1.17 4.75
N LYS A 98 14.97 -0.94 3.54
CA LYS A 98 15.59 0.00 2.59
C LYS A 98 15.50 1.46 3.01
N VAL A 99 14.41 1.85 3.67
CA VAL A 99 14.29 3.19 4.28
C VAL A 99 15.29 3.33 5.44
N TYR A 100 15.45 2.28 6.24
CA TYR A 100 16.42 2.26 7.35
C TYR A 100 17.87 2.29 6.86
N ASP A 101 18.23 1.53 5.82
CA ASP A 101 19.54 1.59 5.17
C ASP A 101 19.86 3.02 4.73
N TYR A 102 18.91 3.69 4.06
CA TYR A 102 19.06 5.08 3.63
C TYR A 102 19.25 6.05 4.79
N TRP A 103 18.52 5.85 5.90
CA TRP A 103 18.73 6.64 7.10
C TRP A 103 20.17 6.48 7.57
N ILE A 104 20.69 5.26 7.74
CA ILE A 104 22.07 5.04 8.18
C ILE A 104 23.08 5.71 7.24
N GLU A 105 22.90 5.55 5.93
CA GLU A 105 23.85 6.05 4.92
C GLU A 105 23.89 7.57 4.82
N THR A 106 22.75 8.24 4.96
CA THR A 106 22.61 9.69 4.70
C THR A 106 22.43 10.53 5.95
N ASN A 107 22.21 9.90 7.10
CA ASN A 107 21.77 10.53 8.34
C ASN A 107 20.46 11.35 8.20
N GLN A 108 19.67 11.11 7.15
CA GLN A 108 18.34 11.71 6.97
C GLN A 108 17.27 10.83 7.60
N LYS A 109 16.72 11.28 8.74
CA LYS A 109 15.70 10.57 9.53
C LYS A 109 14.28 10.80 9.00
N HIS A 110 14.09 10.71 7.69
CA HIS A 110 12.76 10.80 7.10
C HIS A 110 12.03 9.48 7.32
N GLY A 111 10.74 9.54 7.65
CA GLY A 111 9.92 8.34 7.77
C GLY A 111 8.75 8.37 6.80
N VAL A 112 7.98 7.27 6.76
CA VAL A 112 6.90 7.09 5.79
C VAL A 112 5.76 6.25 6.37
N HIS A 113 4.53 6.71 6.18
CA HIS A 113 3.32 5.90 6.31
C HIS A 113 2.96 5.31 4.95
N SER A 114 2.58 4.04 4.89
CA SER A 114 2.28 3.36 3.63
C SER A 114 1.00 2.56 3.71
N CYS A 115 0.08 2.79 2.78
CA CYS A 115 -1.05 1.90 2.52
C CYS A 115 -0.99 1.42 1.09
N VAL A 116 -1.12 0.12 0.90
CA VAL A 116 -1.07 -0.54 -0.40
C VAL A 116 -2.31 -1.39 -0.57
N VAL A 117 -2.94 -1.32 -1.75
CA VAL A 117 -4.08 -2.16 -2.12
C VAL A 117 -3.69 -2.95 -3.37
N ILE A 118 -3.81 -4.27 -3.29
CA ILE A 118 -3.45 -5.19 -4.36
C ILE A 118 -4.69 -5.96 -4.80
N LEU A 119 -4.97 -5.94 -6.10
CA LEU A 119 -6.03 -6.71 -6.74
C LEU A 119 -5.39 -7.95 -7.39
N LYS A 120 -5.65 -9.13 -6.84
CA LYS A 120 -5.11 -10.40 -7.34
C LYS A 120 -6.11 -11.54 -7.12
N ASP A 121 -6.31 -12.39 -8.13
CA ASP A 121 -7.13 -13.60 -8.05
C ASP A 121 -8.56 -13.40 -7.53
N GLY A 122 -9.18 -12.25 -7.84
CA GLY A 122 -10.53 -11.91 -7.35
C GLY A 122 -10.57 -11.49 -5.88
N TYR A 123 -9.41 -11.18 -5.30
CA TYR A 123 -9.28 -10.65 -3.95
C TYR A 123 -8.64 -9.28 -3.95
N VAL A 124 -9.05 -8.51 -2.95
CA VAL A 124 -8.42 -7.26 -2.57
C VAL A 124 -7.60 -7.53 -1.35
N PHE A 125 -6.31 -7.25 -1.42
CA PHE A 125 -5.42 -7.30 -0.28
C PHE A 125 -5.05 -5.87 0.09
N CYS A 126 -5.12 -5.55 1.39
CA CYS A 126 -4.69 -4.25 1.90
C CYS A 126 -3.54 -4.46 2.86
N GLY A 127 -2.39 -3.84 2.56
CA GLY A 127 -1.26 -3.75 3.49
C GLY A 127 -1.16 -2.33 4.05
N ASN A 128 -1.13 -2.18 5.37
CA ASN A 128 -1.07 -0.87 6.02
C ASN A 128 0.05 -0.81 7.06
N ALA A 129 0.84 0.27 7.02
CA ALA A 129 1.88 0.59 7.98
C ALA A 129 1.80 2.09 8.34
N GLY A 130 1.37 2.39 9.56
CA GLY A 130 1.23 3.75 10.09
C GLY A 130 -0.20 4.30 10.03
N GLU A 131 -0.32 5.62 9.82
CA GLU A 131 -1.59 6.35 9.91
C GLU A 131 -2.39 6.40 8.59
N ALA A 132 -1.92 5.66 7.58
CA ALA A 132 -2.63 5.50 6.33
C ALA A 132 -3.91 4.65 6.48
N GLY A 133 -4.85 4.79 5.55
CA GLY A 133 -6.12 4.07 5.55
C GLY A 133 -6.56 3.63 4.15
N ALA A 134 -7.45 2.65 4.09
CA ALA A 134 -8.15 2.28 2.87
C ALA A 134 -9.56 1.82 3.21
N VAL A 135 -10.50 2.13 2.32
CA VAL A 135 -11.88 1.67 2.41
C VAL A 135 -12.31 1.05 1.09
N LEU A 136 -13.31 0.18 1.19
CA LEU A 136 -14.00 -0.43 0.07
C LEU A 136 -15.44 0.08 0.08
N CYS A 137 -15.81 0.79 -0.98
CA CYS A 137 -17.17 1.23 -1.22
C CYS A 137 -17.89 0.13 -1.99
N ARG A 138 -18.83 -0.54 -1.34
CA ARG A 138 -19.56 -1.63 -1.96
C ARG A 138 -20.71 -1.11 -2.81
N ALA A 139 -21.11 -1.94 -3.75
CA ALA A 139 -22.20 -1.67 -4.68
C ALA A 139 -23.55 -1.36 -4.00
N ASP A 140 -23.79 -1.97 -2.84
CA ASP A 140 -24.97 -1.76 -2.02
C ASP A 140 -24.95 -0.42 -1.25
N GLY A 141 -23.88 0.38 -1.41
CA GLY A 141 -23.66 1.65 -0.74
C GLY A 141 -23.01 1.51 0.64
N ASP A 142 -22.64 0.31 1.09
CA ASP A 142 -21.90 0.09 2.33
C ASP A 142 -20.42 0.50 2.17
N VAL A 143 -19.79 0.92 3.28
CA VAL A 143 -18.37 1.28 3.32
C VAL A 143 -17.64 0.40 4.30
N GLY A 144 -16.88 -0.55 3.77
CA GLY A 144 -16.01 -1.43 4.54
C GLY A 144 -14.64 -0.82 4.80
N LEU A 145 -14.20 -0.79 6.05
CA LEU A 145 -12.80 -0.45 6.38
C LEU A 145 -11.88 -1.59 5.93
N LEU A 146 -10.99 -1.32 4.96
CA LEU A 146 -9.96 -2.28 4.54
C LEU A 146 -8.78 -2.28 5.50
N SER A 147 -8.44 -1.11 6.04
CA SER A 147 -7.42 -0.95 7.07
C SER A 147 -7.85 0.08 8.11
N VAL A 148 -7.29 -0.06 9.32
CA VAL A 148 -7.46 0.91 10.40
C VAL A 148 -6.12 1.63 10.57
N PRO A 149 -6.08 2.97 10.57
CA PRO A 149 -4.89 3.74 10.90
C PRO A 149 -4.33 3.33 12.27
N ASN A 150 -3.04 3.01 12.33
CA ASN A 150 -2.41 2.66 13.59
C ASN A 150 -1.90 3.93 14.29
N LYS A 151 -2.35 4.17 15.53
CA LYS A 151 -2.04 5.41 16.30
C LYS A 151 -0.73 5.35 17.10
N ARG A 152 0.05 4.27 16.99
CA ARG A 152 1.25 4.08 17.81
C ARG A 152 2.50 4.54 17.07
N LEU A 153 3.23 5.47 17.70
CA LEU A 153 4.37 6.22 17.16
C LEU A 153 5.72 5.48 17.23
N ASP A 154 5.75 4.16 17.46
CA ASP A 154 6.99 3.39 17.56
C ASP A 154 7.47 2.85 16.20
N GLU A 155 8.76 3.02 15.91
CA GLU A 155 9.38 2.81 14.58
C GLU A 155 9.45 1.33 14.12
N THR A 156 8.98 0.38 14.94
CA THR A 156 9.16 -1.09 14.73
C THR A 156 7.85 -1.86 14.58
N GLN A 157 6.84 -1.25 13.96
CA GLN A 157 5.58 -1.96 13.73
C GLN A 157 5.62 -2.89 12.53
N GLU A 158 5.09 -4.09 12.72
CA GLU A 158 4.80 -4.98 11.62
C GLU A 158 3.61 -4.45 10.80
N PRO A 159 3.69 -4.47 9.46
CA PRO A 159 2.56 -4.14 8.62
C PRO A 159 1.37 -5.06 8.86
N ALA A 160 0.17 -4.48 8.95
CA ALA A 160 -1.07 -5.23 8.98
C ALA A 160 -1.51 -5.54 7.55
N VAL A 161 -1.80 -6.81 7.24
CA VAL A 161 -2.29 -7.22 5.93
C VAL A 161 -3.60 -7.98 6.05
N THR A 162 -4.62 -7.50 5.35
CA THR A 162 -5.97 -8.09 5.32
C THR A 162 -6.39 -8.40 3.89
N SER A 163 -7.33 -9.32 3.71
CA SER A 163 -7.84 -9.71 2.40
C SER A 163 -9.36 -9.79 2.38
N TYR A 164 -9.99 -9.33 1.31
CA TYR A 164 -11.44 -9.29 1.12
C TYR A 164 -11.81 -9.86 -0.25
N GLY A 165 -12.95 -10.55 -0.33
CA GLY A 165 -13.55 -10.96 -1.59
C GLY A 165 -14.23 -9.77 -2.28
N LEU A 166 -14.25 -9.81 -3.60
CA LEU A 166 -14.82 -8.77 -4.46
C LEU A 166 -16.19 -9.19 -4.99
N ASP A 167 -17.18 -8.30 -4.89
CA ASP A 167 -18.39 -8.38 -5.71
C ASP A 167 -18.23 -7.52 -6.98
N TRP A 168 -18.97 -7.85 -8.03
CA TRP A 168 -18.73 -7.36 -9.41
C TRP A 168 -19.08 -5.88 -9.64
N GLU A 169 -19.61 -5.20 -8.63
CA GLU A 169 -20.02 -3.78 -8.65
C GLU A 169 -19.26 -2.94 -7.60
N ASP A 170 -18.28 -3.52 -6.90
CA ASP A 170 -17.57 -2.83 -5.82
C ASP A 170 -16.56 -1.80 -6.34
N GLU A 171 -16.48 -0.62 -5.70
CA GLU A 171 -15.51 0.44 -5.98
C GLU A 171 -14.55 0.64 -4.78
N PHE A 172 -13.29 0.99 -5.03
CA PHE A 172 -12.31 1.18 -3.95
C PHE A 172 -11.93 2.63 -3.76
N VAL A 173 -11.83 3.05 -2.50
CA VAL A 173 -11.30 4.37 -2.16
C VAL A 173 -10.11 4.21 -1.21
N LEU A 174 -8.93 4.55 -1.70
CA LEU A 174 -7.74 4.73 -0.88
C LEU A 174 -7.80 6.11 -0.22
N ILE A 175 -8.22 6.12 1.04
CA ILE A 175 -8.28 7.34 1.82
C ILE A 175 -6.90 7.64 2.40
N ALA A 176 -6.35 8.76 1.96
CA ALA A 176 -5.12 9.39 2.42
C ALA A 176 -4.67 9.09 3.86
N CYS A 177 -3.34 8.98 4.02
CA CYS A 177 -2.66 9.10 5.31
C CYS A 177 -2.71 10.55 5.79
N ASN A 178 -3.00 10.76 7.08
CA ASN A 178 -2.74 12.03 7.76
C ASN A 178 -1.26 12.16 8.14
#